data_AF-A0A3C2E563-F1
#
_entry.id   AF-A0A3C2E563-F1
#
_cell.length_a   1.000
_cell.length_b   1.000
_cell.length_c   1.000
_cell.angle_alpha   90.00
_cell.angle_beta   90.00
_cell.angle_gamma   90.00
#
_symmetry.space_group_name_H-M   'P 1'
#
loop_
_entity.id
_entity.type
_entity.pdbx_description
1 polymer ?
#
loop_
_entity_poly.entity_id
_entity_poly.type
_entity_poly.pdbx_seq_one_letter_code
_entity_poly.pdbx_strand_id
1 'polypeptide(L)'
;KRLQQAREKGDVPKSQEIPGWFVLASGLVVIALLGPAMARHLTGTLTVFLARPHELSVDPAAALDMISGTAWSVGLSVGFAFLILMGAGLAGHLVQTGLMFSAEKMKPKLSKLNPAEGVKRMLGPQGWANFLKGLGKMSLVALAVFVVIWPKRTELAALPALDVSAILQVVMENAIALFAAALVAYAFVAALDYMYQRQSFMKRNRMSR
;
A
#
# COMPACT_ATOMS: atom_id res chain seq x y z
N LYS A 1 -5.48 -13.51 -33.04
CA LYS A 1 -6.05 -14.82 -32.62
C LYS A 1 -5.45 -15.34 -31.31
N ARG A 2 -4.14 -15.67 -31.17
CA ARG A 2 -3.56 -16.17 -29.89
C ARG A 2 -3.66 -15.20 -28.71
N LEU A 3 -3.46 -13.88 -28.93
CA LEU A 3 -3.65 -12.86 -27.89
C LEU A 3 -5.11 -12.73 -27.42
N GLN A 4 -6.06 -12.93 -28.33
CA GLN A 4 -7.49 -12.88 -28.03
C GLN A 4 -7.92 -14.13 -27.26
N GLN A 5 -7.44 -15.31 -27.68
CA GLN A 5 -7.61 -16.56 -26.93
C GLN A 5 -6.94 -16.49 -25.55
N ALA A 6 -5.74 -15.94 -25.44
CA ALA A 6 -5.09 -15.75 -24.14
C ALA A 6 -5.96 -14.88 -23.22
N ARG A 7 -6.54 -13.80 -23.76
CA ARG A 7 -7.46 -12.91 -23.05
C ARG A 7 -8.77 -13.60 -22.65
N GLU A 8 -9.36 -14.42 -23.51
CA GLU A 8 -10.56 -15.25 -23.22
C GLU A 8 -10.28 -16.26 -22.09
N LYS A 9 -9.07 -16.82 -22.05
CA LYS A 9 -8.57 -17.67 -20.95
C LYS A 9 -8.14 -16.88 -19.71
N GLY A 10 -8.37 -15.57 -19.70
CA GLY A 10 -8.05 -14.67 -18.60
C GLY A 10 -6.57 -14.29 -18.49
N ASP A 11 -5.71 -14.68 -19.42
CA ASP A 11 -4.27 -14.43 -19.39
C ASP A 11 -3.93 -13.08 -20.02
N VAL A 12 -3.45 -12.17 -19.18
CA VAL A 12 -3.05 -10.81 -19.54
C VAL A 12 -1.76 -10.44 -18.83
N PRO A 13 -0.94 -9.55 -19.43
CA PRO A 13 0.24 -9.02 -18.76
C PRO A 13 -0.20 -8.28 -17.49
N LYS A 14 0.26 -8.74 -16.34
CA LYS A 14 0.02 -8.12 -15.04
C LYS A 14 1.32 -8.01 -14.27
N SER A 15 1.63 -6.82 -13.82
CA SER A 15 2.64 -6.52 -12.80
C SER A 15 2.00 -6.63 -11.42
N GLN A 16 2.71 -7.26 -10.50
CA GLN A 16 2.30 -7.28 -9.09
C GLN A 16 2.65 -5.96 -8.37
N GLU A 17 3.51 -5.12 -8.97
CA GLU A 17 3.98 -3.87 -8.37
C GLU A 17 3.01 -2.70 -8.58
N ILE A 18 2.30 -2.68 -9.72
CA ILE A 18 1.36 -1.60 -10.05
C ILE A 18 0.25 -1.46 -8.99
N PRO A 19 -0.47 -2.51 -8.54
CA PRO A 19 -1.50 -2.36 -7.52
C PRO A 19 -0.91 -1.89 -6.18
N GLY A 20 0.27 -2.39 -5.81
CA GLY A 20 1.00 -1.91 -4.64
C GLY A 20 1.32 -0.41 -4.73
N TRP A 21 1.72 0.07 -5.91
CA TRP A 21 2.02 1.49 -6.12
C TRP A 21 0.78 2.35 -5.98
N PHE A 22 -0.37 1.91 -6.52
CA PHE A 22 -1.64 2.62 -6.36
C PHE A 22 -2.05 2.73 -4.89
N VAL A 23 -1.88 1.66 -4.09
CA VAL A 23 -2.17 1.67 -2.65
C VAL A 23 -1.24 2.64 -1.90
N LEU A 24 0.06 2.65 -2.23
CA LEU A 24 1.01 3.59 -1.62
C LEU A 24 0.72 5.03 -2.03
N ALA A 25 0.34 5.27 -3.29
CA ALA A 25 -0.03 6.58 -3.80
C ALA A 25 -1.28 7.14 -3.09
N SER A 26 -2.31 6.31 -2.93
CA SER A 26 -3.52 6.73 -2.21
C SER A 26 -3.24 6.91 -0.72
N GLY A 27 -2.36 6.09 -0.11
CA GLY A 27 -1.90 6.30 1.26
C GLY A 27 -1.21 7.65 1.47
N LEU A 28 -0.35 8.06 0.54
CA LEU A 28 0.25 9.39 0.56
C LEU A 28 -0.81 10.50 0.47
N VAL A 29 -1.77 10.37 -0.44
CA VAL A 29 -2.87 11.34 -0.58
C VAL A 29 -3.72 11.42 0.69
N VAL A 30 -4.06 10.27 1.29
CA VAL A 30 -4.81 10.20 2.55
C VAL A 30 -4.03 10.90 3.66
N ILE A 31 -2.75 10.56 3.86
CA ILE A 31 -1.95 11.16 4.93
C ILE A 31 -1.76 12.67 4.71
N ALA A 32 -1.44 13.09 3.48
CA ALA A 32 -1.14 14.48 3.19
C ALA A 32 -2.38 15.39 3.22
N LEU A 33 -3.53 14.92 2.71
CA LEU A 33 -4.74 15.74 2.57
C LEU A 33 -5.78 15.49 3.66
N LEU A 34 -6.02 14.23 4.01
CA LEU A 34 -7.05 13.86 5.00
C LEU A 34 -6.46 13.74 6.41
N GLY A 35 -5.16 13.41 6.53
CA GLY A 35 -4.46 13.20 7.79
C GLY A 35 -4.66 14.32 8.81
N PRO A 36 -4.47 15.61 8.46
CA PRO A 36 -4.66 16.71 9.41
C PRO A 36 -6.11 16.84 9.92
N ALA A 37 -7.11 16.57 9.08
CA ALA A 37 -8.51 16.59 9.48
C ALA A 37 -8.85 15.39 10.37
N MET A 38 -8.39 14.20 9.99
CA MET A 38 -8.56 12.97 10.77
C MET A 38 -7.88 13.07 12.14
N ALA A 39 -6.65 13.61 12.20
CA ALA A 39 -5.92 13.81 13.43
C ALA A 39 -6.69 14.74 14.37
N ARG A 40 -7.16 15.90 13.89
CA ARG A 40 -7.98 16.83 14.69
C ARG A 40 -9.26 16.18 15.22
N HIS A 41 -9.96 15.42 14.37
CA HIS A 41 -11.17 14.71 14.76
C HIS A 41 -10.92 13.64 15.83
N LEU A 42 -9.87 12.83 15.65
CA LEU A 42 -9.47 11.80 16.61
C LEU A 42 -8.98 12.42 17.92
N THR A 43 -8.17 13.46 17.87
CA THR A 43 -7.73 14.20 19.07
C THR A 43 -8.94 14.76 19.81
N GLY A 44 -9.89 15.42 19.13
CA GLY A 44 -11.10 15.93 19.77
C GLY A 44 -11.94 14.81 20.41
N THR A 45 -12.10 13.69 19.71
CA THR A 45 -12.87 12.54 20.20
C THR A 45 -12.21 11.89 21.44
N LEU A 46 -10.89 11.76 21.43
CA LEU A 46 -10.15 11.03 22.48
C LEU A 46 -9.75 11.91 23.66
N THR A 47 -9.59 13.21 23.47
CA THR A 47 -9.22 14.13 24.57
C THR A 47 -10.31 14.28 25.61
N VAL A 48 -11.59 14.03 25.28
CA VAL A 48 -12.70 14.07 26.23
C VAL A 48 -12.45 13.15 27.43
N PHE A 49 -11.87 11.96 27.21
CA PHE A 49 -11.56 11.00 28.28
C PHE A 49 -10.50 11.50 29.27
N LEU A 50 -9.63 12.41 28.82
CA LEU A 50 -8.54 12.95 29.62
C LEU A 50 -8.90 14.32 30.24
N ALA A 51 -9.58 15.15 29.47
CA ALA A 51 -9.92 16.52 29.86
C ALA A 51 -11.16 16.58 30.76
N ARG A 52 -12.05 15.60 30.65
CA ARG A 52 -13.33 15.59 31.38
C ARG A 52 -13.62 14.22 32.02
N PRO A 53 -12.69 13.69 32.85
CA PRO A 53 -12.88 12.38 33.46
C PRO A 53 -14.09 12.34 34.42
N HIS A 54 -14.48 13.49 34.98
CA HIS A 54 -15.64 13.62 35.86
C HIS A 54 -16.99 13.57 35.12
N GLU A 55 -17.01 13.80 33.80
CA GLU A 55 -18.22 13.64 32.97
C GLU A 55 -18.44 12.17 32.55
N LEU A 56 -17.47 11.30 32.81
CA LEU A 56 -17.57 9.88 32.49
C LEU A 56 -18.50 9.20 33.50
N SER A 57 -19.63 8.69 33.01
CA SER A 57 -20.56 7.95 33.84
C SER A 57 -19.95 6.61 34.30
N VAL A 58 -20.18 6.26 35.56
CA VAL A 58 -19.82 4.95 36.15
C VAL A 58 -20.93 3.91 35.91
N ASP A 59 -22.07 4.34 35.38
CA ASP A 59 -23.15 3.44 34.98
C ASP A 59 -22.73 2.59 33.76
N PRO A 60 -22.84 1.25 33.84
CA PRO A 60 -22.43 0.36 32.75
C PRO A 60 -23.11 0.64 31.41
N ALA A 61 -24.39 1.02 31.40
CA ALA A 61 -25.10 1.29 30.15
C ALA A 61 -24.60 2.59 29.49
N ALA A 62 -24.48 3.66 30.27
CA ALA A 62 -23.89 4.92 29.79
C ALA A 62 -22.43 4.76 29.30
N ALA A 63 -21.64 3.92 29.98
CA ALA A 63 -20.28 3.61 29.56
C ALA A 63 -20.24 2.85 28.22
N LEU A 64 -21.13 1.89 28.00
CA LEU A 64 -21.25 1.16 26.74
C LEU A 64 -21.68 2.06 25.58
N ASP A 65 -22.64 2.96 25.80
CA ASP A 65 -23.07 3.94 24.80
C ASP A 65 -21.92 4.88 24.40
N MET A 66 -21.17 5.37 25.38
CA MET A 66 -20.01 6.22 25.13
C MET A 66 -18.90 5.49 24.35
N ILE A 67 -18.59 4.25 24.72
CA ILE A 67 -17.58 3.44 24.03
C ILE A 67 -18.04 3.14 22.59
N SER A 68 -19.30 2.78 22.39
CA SER A 68 -19.83 2.46 21.05
C SER A 68 -19.86 3.69 20.15
N GLY A 69 -20.26 4.86 20.66
CA GLY A 69 -20.21 6.13 19.93
C GLY A 69 -18.79 6.53 19.56
N THR A 70 -17.84 6.35 20.48
CA THR A 70 -16.40 6.60 20.24
C THR A 70 -15.85 5.64 19.18
N ALA A 71 -16.14 4.34 19.32
CA ALA A 71 -15.74 3.32 18.36
C ALA A 71 -16.31 3.59 16.97
N TRP A 72 -17.55 4.05 16.87
CA TRP A 72 -18.17 4.42 15.60
C TRP A 72 -17.51 5.66 14.98
N SER A 73 -17.26 6.71 15.78
CA SER A 73 -16.59 7.94 15.34
C SER A 73 -15.17 7.68 14.81
N VAL A 74 -14.39 6.90 15.56
CA VAL A 74 -13.04 6.47 15.15
C VAL A 74 -13.12 5.55 13.94
N GLY A 75 -14.05 4.59 13.97
CA GLY A 75 -14.28 3.62 12.92
C GLY A 75 -14.66 4.24 11.59
N LEU A 76 -15.49 5.29 11.57
CA LEU A 76 -15.82 6.04 10.36
C LEU A 76 -14.61 6.79 9.81
N SER A 77 -13.85 7.45 10.69
CA SER A 77 -12.66 8.22 10.29
C SER A 77 -11.61 7.34 9.65
N VAL A 78 -11.25 6.25 10.34
CA VAL A 78 -10.25 5.28 9.85
C VAL A 78 -10.81 4.46 8.70
N GLY A 79 -12.08 4.04 8.78
CA GLY A 79 -12.77 3.26 7.76
C GLY A 79 -12.81 3.98 6.41
N PHE A 80 -13.04 5.29 6.39
CA PHE A 80 -13.01 6.07 5.15
C PHE A 80 -11.63 6.04 4.47
N ALA A 81 -10.54 6.19 5.24
CA ALA A 81 -9.18 6.03 4.73
C ALA A 81 -8.94 4.62 4.16
N PHE A 82 -9.40 3.57 4.87
CA PHE A 82 -9.32 2.19 4.41
C PHE A 82 -10.08 1.97 3.10
N LEU A 83 -11.27 2.56 2.94
CA LEU A 83 -12.04 2.47 1.70
C LEU A 83 -11.29 3.08 0.50
N ILE A 84 -10.59 4.20 0.71
CA ILE A 84 -9.75 4.81 -0.33
C ILE A 84 -8.59 3.88 -0.70
N LEU A 85 -7.90 3.29 0.28
CA LEU A 85 -6.80 2.34 0.04
C LEU A 85 -7.29 1.09 -0.70
N MET A 86 -8.42 0.52 -0.28
CA MET A 86 -9.05 -0.63 -0.94
C MET A 86 -9.44 -0.29 -2.39
N GLY A 87 -10.09 0.87 -2.59
CA GLY A 87 -10.46 1.36 -3.91
C GLY A 87 -9.26 1.53 -4.83
N ALA A 88 -8.14 2.06 -4.32
CA ALA A 88 -6.90 2.20 -5.08
C ALA A 88 -6.28 0.84 -5.45
N GLY A 89 -6.29 -0.14 -4.54
CA GLY A 89 -5.84 -1.50 -4.83
C GLY A 89 -6.67 -2.16 -5.94
N LEU A 90 -7.99 -2.02 -5.86
CA LEU A 90 -8.90 -2.48 -6.92
C LEU A 90 -8.64 -1.75 -8.24
N ALA A 91 -8.50 -0.43 -8.22
CA ALA A 91 -8.20 0.37 -9.39
C ALA A 91 -6.87 -0.05 -10.05
N GLY A 92 -5.82 -0.31 -9.26
CA GLY A 92 -4.54 -0.78 -9.77
C GLY A 92 -4.59 -2.16 -10.45
N HIS A 93 -5.50 -3.04 -10.00
CA HIS A 93 -5.80 -4.28 -10.72
C HIS A 93 -6.62 -4.03 -11.99
N LEU A 94 -7.67 -3.22 -11.91
CA LEU A 94 -8.58 -2.92 -13.02
C LEU A 94 -7.87 -2.21 -14.17
N VAL A 95 -6.96 -1.28 -13.89
CA VAL A 95 -6.16 -0.58 -14.93
C VAL A 95 -5.31 -1.55 -15.75
N GLN A 96 -4.82 -2.63 -15.14
CA GLN A 96 -3.97 -3.60 -15.83
C GLN A 96 -4.75 -4.65 -16.61
N THR A 97 -5.80 -5.21 -16.00
CA THR A 97 -6.53 -6.33 -16.59
C THR A 97 -7.78 -5.90 -17.34
N GLY A 98 -8.31 -4.71 -17.04
CA GLY A 98 -9.71 -4.39 -17.29
C GLY A 98 -10.65 -5.29 -16.49
N LEU A 99 -11.95 -5.15 -16.74
CA LEU A 99 -12.95 -6.10 -16.28
C LEU A 99 -12.84 -7.38 -17.11
N MET A 100 -12.37 -8.46 -16.49
CA MET A 100 -12.15 -9.73 -17.18
C MET A 100 -12.72 -10.88 -16.35
N PHE A 101 -13.76 -11.50 -16.88
CA PHE A 101 -14.36 -12.71 -16.30
C PHE A 101 -13.87 -13.94 -17.06
N SER A 102 -13.24 -14.88 -16.37
CA SER A 102 -12.81 -16.15 -16.96
C SER A 102 -13.08 -17.31 -16.00
N ALA A 103 -14.07 -18.14 -16.35
CA ALA A 103 -14.44 -19.32 -15.57
C ALA A 103 -13.33 -20.40 -15.57
N GLU A 104 -12.44 -20.38 -16.56
CA GLU A 104 -11.37 -21.38 -16.70
C GLU A 104 -10.31 -21.28 -15.59
N LYS A 105 -10.09 -20.07 -15.03
CA LYS A 105 -9.18 -19.84 -13.91
C LYS A 105 -9.77 -20.21 -12.54
N MET A 106 -11.09 -20.36 -12.44
CA MET A 106 -11.78 -20.80 -11.22
C MET A 106 -11.74 -22.33 -11.02
N LYS A 107 -11.38 -23.11 -12.04
CA LYS A 107 -11.27 -24.56 -11.91
C LYS A 107 -10.13 -24.94 -10.97
N PRO A 108 -10.37 -25.77 -9.93
CA PRO A 108 -9.31 -26.25 -9.05
C PRO A 108 -8.32 -27.09 -9.86
N LYS A 109 -7.03 -26.73 -9.79
CA LYS A 109 -5.94 -27.48 -10.43
C LYS A 109 -5.13 -28.16 -9.33
N LEU A 110 -5.31 -29.47 -9.18
CA LEU A 110 -4.60 -30.28 -8.17
C LEU A 110 -3.08 -30.22 -8.32
N SER A 111 -2.57 -29.95 -9.52
CA SER A 111 -1.14 -29.72 -9.75
C SER A 111 -0.57 -28.53 -8.98
N LYS A 112 -1.39 -27.54 -8.60
CA LYS A 112 -0.94 -26.40 -7.77
C LYS A 112 -0.78 -26.75 -6.28
N LEU A 113 -1.23 -27.92 -5.84
CA LEU A 113 -1.17 -28.37 -4.44
C LEU A 113 0.07 -29.23 -4.13
N ASN A 114 0.90 -29.56 -5.12
CA ASN A 114 2.09 -30.38 -4.89
C ASN A 114 3.17 -29.60 -4.09
N PRO A 115 3.51 -30.01 -2.85
CA PRO A 115 4.50 -29.31 -2.02
C PRO A 115 5.90 -29.29 -2.63
N ALA A 116 6.30 -30.37 -3.32
CA ALA A 116 7.63 -30.48 -3.92
C ALA A 116 7.84 -29.49 -5.07
N GLU A 117 6.80 -29.26 -5.89
CA GLU A 117 6.82 -28.22 -6.92
C GLU A 117 6.82 -26.81 -6.31
N GLY A 118 6.13 -26.63 -5.18
CA GLY A 118 6.17 -25.39 -4.40
C GLY A 118 7.60 -25.04 -3.96
N VAL A 119 8.30 -25.98 -3.33
CA VAL A 119 9.69 -25.81 -2.88
C VAL A 119 10.62 -25.54 -4.07
N LYS A 120 10.51 -26.32 -5.15
CA LYS A 120 11.32 -26.09 -6.37
C LYS A 120 11.07 -24.71 -6.99
N ARG A 121 9.85 -24.19 -6.92
CA ARG A 121 9.53 -22.84 -7.39
C ARG A 121 10.09 -21.74 -6.48
N MET A 122 10.15 -21.98 -5.17
CA MET A 122 10.67 -21.04 -4.18
C MET A 122 12.20 -21.00 -4.12
N LEU A 123 12.88 -22.16 -4.21
CA LEU A 123 14.35 -22.27 -4.12
C LEU A 123 15.04 -22.44 -5.49
N GLY A 124 14.28 -22.61 -6.56
CA GLY A 124 14.82 -22.72 -7.91
C GLY A 124 15.22 -21.36 -8.53
N PRO A 125 15.64 -21.36 -9.81
CA PRO A 125 16.10 -20.15 -10.51
C PRO A 125 15.08 -19.00 -10.50
N GLN A 126 13.78 -19.35 -10.57
CA GLN A 126 12.69 -18.38 -10.51
C GLN A 126 12.61 -17.68 -9.14
N GLY A 127 12.80 -18.44 -8.06
CA GLY A 127 12.81 -17.92 -6.69
C GLY A 127 13.98 -16.98 -6.44
N TRP A 128 15.19 -17.41 -6.81
CA TRP A 128 16.39 -16.58 -6.75
C TRP A 128 16.30 -15.30 -7.58
N ALA A 129 15.74 -15.39 -8.80
CA ALA A 129 15.51 -14.20 -9.63
C ALA A 129 14.51 -13.23 -8.97
N ASN A 130 13.45 -13.73 -8.34
CA ASN A 130 12.50 -12.89 -7.61
C ASN A 130 13.12 -12.28 -6.35
N PHE A 131 13.97 -13.02 -5.64
CA PHE A 131 14.71 -12.53 -4.47
C PHE A 131 15.64 -11.38 -4.86
N LEU A 132 16.48 -11.56 -5.88
CA LEU A 132 17.39 -10.51 -6.37
C LEU A 132 16.63 -9.26 -6.85
N LYS A 133 15.51 -9.44 -7.55
CA LYS A 133 14.62 -8.32 -7.89
C LYS A 133 14.08 -7.64 -6.63
N GLY A 134 13.62 -8.40 -5.65
CA GLY A 134 13.14 -7.86 -4.36
C GLY A 134 14.21 -7.04 -3.65
N LEU A 135 15.43 -7.55 -3.58
CA LEU A 135 16.56 -6.85 -2.99
C LEU A 135 16.88 -5.55 -3.74
N GLY A 136 16.92 -5.59 -5.07
CA GLY A 136 17.14 -4.39 -5.89
C GLY A 136 16.06 -3.31 -5.68
N LYS A 137 14.79 -3.72 -5.59
CA LYS A 137 13.67 -2.81 -5.28
C LYS A 137 13.82 -2.17 -3.90
N MET A 138 14.14 -2.98 -2.89
CA MET A 138 14.32 -2.51 -1.52
C MET A 138 15.50 -1.54 -1.43
N SER A 139 16.62 -1.85 -2.07
CA SER A 139 17.79 -0.98 -2.13
C SER A 139 17.49 0.35 -2.83
N LEU A 140 16.72 0.34 -3.91
CA LEU A 140 16.32 1.57 -4.61
C LEU A 140 15.47 2.48 -3.73
N VAL A 141 14.45 1.91 -3.07
CA VAL A 141 13.59 2.68 -2.15
C VAL A 141 14.39 3.18 -0.95
N ALA A 142 15.24 2.34 -0.36
CA ALA A 142 16.11 2.72 0.74
C ALA A 142 17.05 3.88 0.36
N LEU A 143 17.65 3.83 -0.83
CA LEU A 143 18.50 4.89 -1.34
C LEU A 143 17.70 6.20 -1.53
N ALA A 144 16.51 6.12 -2.12
CA ALA A 144 15.66 7.30 -2.33
C ALA A 144 15.27 7.98 -1.01
N VAL A 145 14.86 7.20 -0.02
CA VAL A 145 14.55 7.68 1.33
C VAL A 145 15.80 8.25 2.00
N PHE A 146 16.94 7.58 1.89
CA PHE A 146 18.21 8.02 2.46
C PHE A 146 18.64 9.38 1.91
N VAL A 147 18.60 9.56 0.59
CA VAL A 147 18.97 10.83 -0.08
C VAL A 147 18.09 12.00 0.39
N VAL A 148 16.81 11.74 0.69
CA VAL A 148 15.88 12.78 1.16
C VAL A 148 16.04 13.11 2.64
N ILE A 149 16.30 12.11 3.48
CA ILE A 149 16.41 12.33 4.94
C ILE A 149 17.80 12.78 5.38
N TRP A 150 18.84 12.37 4.67
CA TRP A 150 20.23 12.62 5.06
C TRP A 150 20.59 14.11 5.21
N PRO A 151 20.13 15.02 4.33
CA PRO A 151 20.33 16.45 4.51
C PRO A 151 19.62 17.01 5.74
N LYS A 152 18.49 16.40 6.14
CA LYS A 152 17.65 16.85 7.25
C LYS A 152 18.10 16.34 8.63
N ARG A 153 19.17 15.55 8.69
CA ARG A 153 19.68 14.94 9.94
C ARG A 153 19.96 15.97 11.04
N THR A 154 20.41 17.18 10.69
CA THR A 154 20.72 18.24 11.66
C THR A 154 19.46 18.88 12.22
N GLU A 155 18.45 19.11 11.37
CA GLU A 155 17.12 19.58 11.78
C GLU A 155 16.44 18.55 12.69
N LEU A 156 16.51 17.27 12.31
CA LEU A 156 15.97 16.17 13.10
C LEU A 156 16.68 15.99 14.45
N ALA A 157 17.99 16.22 14.51
CA ALA A 157 18.74 16.19 15.77
C ALA A 157 18.35 17.33 16.73
N ALA A 158 17.78 18.42 16.20
CA ALA A 158 17.32 19.57 16.99
C ALA A 158 15.87 19.40 17.49
N LEU A 159 15.14 18.35 17.11
CA LEU A 159 13.75 18.11 17.52
C LEU A 159 13.51 18.20 19.05
N PRO A 160 14.41 17.68 19.93
CA PRO A 160 14.20 17.78 21.38
C PRO A 160 14.21 19.22 21.92
N ALA A 161 14.75 20.17 21.16
CA ALA A 161 14.82 21.58 21.53
C ALA A 161 13.62 22.40 21.02
N LEU A 162 12.71 21.78 20.25
CA LEU A 162 11.52 22.45 19.72
C LEU A 162 10.34 22.33 20.69
N ASP A 163 9.43 23.30 20.61
CA ASP A 163 8.14 23.21 21.27
C ASP A 163 7.35 22.00 20.75
N VAL A 164 6.60 21.36 21.64
CA VAL A 164 5.81 20.14 21.35
C VAL A 164 4.84 20.35 20.18
N SER A 165 4.29 21.55 20.04
CA SER A 165 3.39 21.93 18.94
C SER A 165 4.10 21.96 17.58
N ALA A 166 5.37 22.36 17.53
CA ALA A 166 6.16 22.44 16.31
C ALA A 166 6.68 21.05 15.87
N ILE A 167 6.96 20.15 16.82
CA ILE A 167 7.47 18.80 16.54
C ILE A 167 6.53 18.04 15.59
N LEU A 168 5.21 18.09 15.83
CA LEU A 168 4.24 17.36 15.00
C LEU A 168 4.24 17.83 13.55
N GLN A 169 4.37 19.14 13.32
CA GLN A 169 4.43 19.68 11.97
C GLN A 169 5.71 19.22 11.25
N VAL A 170 6.87 19.35 11.90
CA VAL A 170 8.16 18.92 11.35
C VAL A 170 8.13 17.42 11.02
N VAL A 171 7.60 16.59 11.91
CA VAL A 171 7.47 15.15 11.68
C VAL A 171 6.54 14.85 10.50
N MET A 172 5.41 15.53 10.39
CA MET A 172 4.46 15.33 9.30
C MET A 172 5.05 15.70 7.94
N GLU A 173 5.70 16.87 7.83
CA GLU A 173 6.35 17.33 6.60
C GLU A 173 7.45 16.35 6.16
N ASN A 174 8.25 15.86 7.11
CA ASN A 174 9.29 14.88 6.85
C ASN A 174 8.73 13.52 6.44
N ALA A 175 7.67 13.05 7.11
CA ALA A 175 7.00 11.81 6.75
C ALA A 175 6.43 11.86 5.33
N ILE A 176 5.76 12.96 4.96
CA ILE A 176 5.22 13.17 3.61
C ILE A 176 6.35 13.19 2.58
N ALA A 177 7.45 13.91 2.85
CA ALA A 177 8.59 13.96 1.94
C ALA A 177 9.23 12.58 1.72
N LEU A 178 9.41 11.79 2.77
CA LEU A 178 9.95 10.43 2.68
C LEU A 178 9.02 9.50 1.91
N PHE A 179 7.72 9.58 2.20
CA PHE A 179 6.72 8.74 1.56
C PHE A 179 6.61 9.09 0.07
N ALA A 180 6.64 10.37 -0.29
CA ALA A 180 6.71 10.83 -1.68
C ALA A 180 7.97 10.32 -2.41
N ALA A 181 9.14 10.40 -1.77
CA ALA A 181 10.39 9.90 -2.34
C ALA A 181 10.35 8.38 -2.59
N ALA A 182 9.86 7.62 -1.61
CA ALA A 182 9.65 6.19 -1.74
C ALA A 182 8.65 5.86 -2.85
N LEU A 183 7.57 6.63 -2.97
CA LEU A 183 6.54 6.44 -4.00
C LEU A 183 7.09 6.68 -5.41
N VAL A 184 7.93 7.71 -5.59
CA VAL A 184 8.59 7.99 -6.86
C VAL A 184 9.55 6.86 -7.23
N ALA A 185 10.40 6.41 -6.30
CA ALA A 185 11.29 5.27 -6.53
C ALA A 185 10.52 3.99 -6.87
N TYR A 186 9.42 3.73 -6.16
CA TYR A 186 8.56 2.59 -6.40
C TYR A 186 7.81 2.69 -7.73
N ALA A 187 7.48 3.90 -8.21
CA ALA A 187 6.91 4.13 -9.54
C ALA A 187 7.85 3.63 -10.64
N PHE A 188 9.15 3.93 -10.54
CA PHE A 188 10.16 3.44 -11.48
C PHE A 188 10.23 1.92 -11.48
N VAL A 189 10.23 1.30 -10.30
CA VAL A 189 10.18 -0.17 -10.16
C VAL A 189 8.95 -0.75 -10.84
N ALA A 190 7.77 -0.20 -10.56
CA ALA A 190 6.51 -0.70 -11.08
C ALA A 190 6.42 -0.54 -12.60
N ALA A 191 6.92 0.58 -13.15
CA ALA A 191 7.01 0.80 -14.58
C ALA A 191 7.92 -0.21 -15.27
N LEU A 192 9.13 -0.43 -14.73
CA LEU A 192 10.08 -1.42 -15.27
C LEU A 192 9.52 -2.84 -15.20
N ASP A 193 8.89 -3.22 -14.09
CA ASP A 193 8.25 -4.53 -13.95
C ASP A 193 7.11 -4.69 -14.96
N TYR A 194 6.25 -3.68 -15.11
CA TYR A 194 5.18 -3.72 -16.10
C TYR A 194 5.71 -3.86 -17.54
N MET A 195 6.74 -3.10 -17.91
CA MET A 195 7.38 -3.23 -19.23
C MET A 195 7.94 -4.63 -19.45
N TYR A 196 8.64 -5.20 -18.44
CA TYR A 196 9.18 -6.55 -18.51
C TYR A 196 8.07 -7.61 -18.65
N GLN A 197 7.00 -7.52 -17.86
CA GLN A 197 5.86 -8.44 -17.93
C GLN A 197 5.14 -8.35 -19.27
N ARG A 198 4.95 -7.13 -19.79
CA ARG A 198 4.34 -6.90 -21.11
C ARG A 198 5.19 -7.50 -22.22
N GLN A 199 6.50 -7.26 -22.23
CA GLN A 199 7.40 -7.84 -23.23
C GLN A 199 7.46 -9.37 -23.13
N SER A 200 7.53 -9.93 -21.92
CA SER A 200 7.52 -11.38 -21.70
C SER A 200 6.23 -12.02 -22.21
N PHE A 201 5.07 -11.40 -21.90
CA PHE A 201 3.78 -11.83 -22.42
C PHE A 201 3.72 -11.80 -23.95
N MET A 202 4.22 -10.74 -24.58
CA MET A 202 4.27 -10.64 -26.03
C MET A 202 5.21 -11.69 -26.63
N LYS A 203 6.40 -11.91 -26.06
CA LYS A 203 7.35 -12.94 -26.52
C LYS A 203 6.74 -14.34 -26.45
N ARG A 204 6.06 -14.71 -25.35
CA ARG A 204 5.37 -16.01 -25.21
C ARG A 204 4.25 -16.23 -26.21
N ASN A 205 3.63 -15.14 -26.67
CA ASN A 205 2.49 -15.18 -27.60
C ASN A 205 2.85 -14.85 -29.06
N ARG A 206 4.12 -14.62 -29.39
CA ARG A 206 4.58 -14.51 -30.77
C ARG A 206 4.48 -15.88 -31.46
N MET A 207 4.08 -15.89 -32.73
CA MET A 207 4.28 -17.05 -33.58
C MET A 207 5.77 -17.10 -33.90
N SER A 208 6.51 -18.08 -33.36
CA SER A 208 7.69 -18.56 -34.07
C SER A 208 7.19 -19.06 -35.43
N ARG A 209 7.82 -18.62 -36.51
CA ARG A 209 7.61 -19.27 -37.81
C ARG A 209 7.99 -20.74 -37.70
#